data_AF-A0A6J4TTU0-F1
#
_entry.id   AF-A0A6J4TTU0-F1
#
_cell.length_a   1.000
_cell.length_b   1.000
_cell.length_c   1.000
_cell.angle_alpha   90.00
_cell.angle_beta   90.00
_cell.angle_gamma   90.00
#
_symmetry.space_group_name_H-M   'P 1'
#
loop_
_entity.id
_entity.type
_entity.pdbx_description
1 polymer ?
#
loop_
_entity_poly.entity_id
_entity_poly.type
_entity_poly.pdbx_seq_one_letter_code
_entity_poly.pdbx_strand_id
1 'polypeptide(L)' 'MTDNDMVKRLMYSGLLAGLGALASIATAKSAQLIWVRVFGEDPPE' A
#
# COMPACT_ATOMS: atom_id res chain seq x y z
N MET A 1 31.65 6.42 -4.38
CA MET A 1 30.19 6.54 -4.16
C MET A 1 30.04 6.95 -2.71
N THR A 2 29.73 8.22 -2.45
CA THR A 2 29.72 8.78 -1.09
C THR A 2 28.60 8.12 -0.27
N ASP A 3 28.85 7.76 0.99
CA ASP A 3 27.93 7.03 1.88
C ASP A 3 26.49 7.59 1.89
N ASN A 4 26.36 8.91 1.70
CA ASN A 4 25.09 9.61 1.57
C ASN A 4 24.17 9.04 0.46
N ASP A 5 24.73 8.65 -0.68
CA ASP A 5 23.93 8.14 -1.81
C ASP A 5 23.40 6.73 -1.52
N MET A 6 24.17 5.91 -0.81
CA MET A 6 23.72 4.57 -0.40
C MET A 6 22.56 4.69 0.60
N VAL A 7 22.70 5.55 1.61
CA VAL A 7 21.65 5.79 2.62
C VAL A 7 20.37 6.34 1.97
N LYS A 8 20.48 7.30 1.05
CA LYS A 8 19.33 7.84 0.32
C LYS A 8 18.59 6.78 -0.48
N ARG A 9 19.31 5.87 -1.15
CA ARG A 9 18.69 4.77 -1.90
C ARG A 9 17.97 3.79 -0.98
N LEU A 10 18.58 3.46 0.16
CA LEU A 10 17.95 2.58 1.15
C LEU A 10 16.66 3.22 1.72
N MET A 11 16.72 4.49 2.10
CA MET A 11 15.55 5.24 2.58
C MET A 11 14.44 5.30 1.53
N TYR A 12 14.79 5.54 0.26
CA TYR A 12 13.82 5.57 -0.82
C TYR A 12 13.17 4.20 -1.04
N SER A 13 13.95 3.12 -1.07
CA SER A 13 13.42 1.75 -1.18
C SER A 13 12.51 1.39 0.00
N GLY A 14 12.89 1.77 1.22
CA GLY A 14 12.07 1.57 2.41
C GLY A 14 10.75 2.35 2.36
N LEU A 15 10.80 3.61 1.93
CA LEU A 15 9.61 4.43 1.74
C LEU A 15 8.69 3.83 0.67
N LEU A 16 9.25 3.43 -0.48
CA LEU A 16 8.50 2.84 -1.58
C LEU A 16 7.81 1.53 -1.15
N ALA A 17 8.54 0.65 -0.47
CA ALA A 17 8.00 -0.62 0.02
C ALA A 17 6.90 -0.40 1.08
N GLY A 18 7.15 0.50 2.03
CA GLY A 18 6.18 0.85 3.07
C GLY A 18 4.90 1.46 2.50
N LEU A 19 5.04 2.43 1.60
CA LEU A 19 3.89 3.04 0.94
C LEU A 19 3.15 2.04 0.04
N GLY A 20 3.86 1.17 -0.67
CA GLY A 20 3.25 0.10 -1.46
C GLY A 20 2.42 -0.85 -0.61
N ALA A 21 2.96 -1.31 0.52
CA ALA A 21 2.23 -2.17 1.44
C ALA A 21 0.99 -1.48 2.03
N LEU A 22 1.12 -0.22 2.46
CA LEU A 22 0.01 0.57 2.97
C LEU A 22 -1.06 0.81 1.90
N ALA A 23 -0.66 1.13 0.67
CA ALA A 23 -1.57 1.33 -0.45
C ALA A 23 -2.33 0.06 -0.79
N SER A 24 -1.68 -1.11 -0.77
CA SER A 24 -2.34 -2.39 -0.98
C SER A 24 -3.40 -2.68 0.08
N ILE A 25 -3.07 -2.47 1.36
CA ILE A 25 -4.01 -2.65 2.47
C ILE A 25 -5.18 -1.67 2.35
N ALA A 26 -4.89 -0.40 2.09
CA ALA A 26 -5.90 0.63 1.91
C ALA A 26 -6.83 0.28 0.74
N THR A 27 -6.27 -0.15 -0.39
CA THR A 27 -7.03 -0.54 -1.58
C THR A 27 -7.96 -1.71 -1.29
N ALA A 28 -7.47 -2.78 -0.66
CA ALA A 28 -8.28 -3.94 -0.31
C ALA A 28 -9.44 -3.55 0.62
N LYS A 29 -9.17 -2.75 1.65
CA LYS A 29 -10.19 -2.26 2.59
C LYS A 29 -11.20 -1.35 1.90
N SER A 30 -10.74 -0.43 1.06
CA SER A 30 -11.62 0.47 0.31
C SER A 30 -12.50 -0.31 -0.66
N ALA A 31 -11.96 -1.28 -1.38
CA ALA A 31 -12.73 -2.13 -2.30
C ALA A 31 -13.81 -2.91 -1.56
N GLN A 32 -13.47 -3.55 -0.44
CA GLN A 32 -14.43 -4.24 0.42
C GLN A 32 -15.53 -3.29 0.92
N LEU A 33 -15.16 -2.11 1.42
CA LEU A 33 -16.11 -1.15 1.96
C LEU A 33 -17.05 -0.59 0.89
N ILE A 34 -16.53 -0.32 -0.31
CA ILE A 34 -17.33 0.10 -1.46
C ILE A 34 -18.29 -1.02 -1.87
N TRP A 35 -17.81 -2.27 -1.91
CA TRP A 35 -18.64 -3.42 -2.28
C TRP A 35 -19.82 -3.60 -1.33
N VAL A 36 -19.55 -3.67 -0.03
CA VAL A 36 -20.59 -3.77 1.01
C VAL A 36 -21.54 -2.57 0.92
N ARG A 37 -21.03 -1.37 0.60
CA ARG A 37 -21.88 -0.18 0.48
C ARG A 37 -22.78 -0.18 -0.75
N VAL A 38 -22.35 -0.80 -1.85
CA VAL A 38 -23.09 -0.87 -3.12
C VAL A 38 -24.04 -2.05 -3.16
N PHE A 39 -23.57 -3.23 -2.75
CA PHE A 39 -24.30 -4.49 -2.90
C PHE A 39 -24.92 -5.00 -1.58
N GLY A 40 -24.46 -4.52 -0.43
CA GLY A 40 -25.01 -4.91 0.88
C GLY A 40 -24.61 -6.33 1.34
N GLU A 41 -23.69 -6.98 0.64
CA GLU A 41 -23.17 -8.32 0.94
C GLU A 41 -21.64 -8.32 1.00
N ASP A 42 -21.06 -9.40 1.54
CA ASP A 42 -19.61 -9.58 1.57
C ASP A 42 -19.06 -9.79 0.15
N PRO A 43 -17.90 -9.19 -0.19
CA PRO A 43 -17.28 -9.37 -1.50
C PRO A 43 -16.86 -10.82 -1.73
N PRO A 44 -16.92 -11.32 -2.99
CA PRO A 44 -16.48 -12.67 -3.33
C PRO A 44 -14.96 -12.86 -3.14
N GLU A 45 -14.53 -14.08 -2.81
CA GLU A 45 -13.12 -14.48 -2.63
C GLU A 45 -12.31 -14.51 -3.93
#